data_AF-A0A2E7LSM2-F1
#
_entry.id   AF-A0A2E7LSM2-F1
#
_cell.length_a   1.000
_cell.length_b   1.000
_cell.length_c   1.000
_cell.angle_alpha   90.00
_cell.angle_beta   90.00
_cell.angle_gamma   90.00
#
_symmetry.space_group_name_H-M   'P 1'
#
loop_
_entity.id
_entity.type
_entity.pdbx_description
1 polymer ?
#
loop_
_entity_poly.entity_id
_entity_poly.type
_entity_poly.pdbx_seq_one_letter_code
_entity_poly.pdbx_strand_id
1 'polypeptide(L)' 'MAKKSSVNKAGNYTKPTLRKRLFQQIKARRTMGTAAGQWSARKAQLLAKTYKAKGGGYR' A
#
# COMPACT_ATOMS: atom_id res chain seq x y z
N MET A 1 -0.17 -29.94 -0.38
CA MET A 1 0.49 -28.80 0.27
C MET A 1 -0.07 -27.50 -0.31
N ALA A 2 -0.79 -26.68 0.48
CA ALA A 2 -1.36 -25.43 -0.01
C ALA A 2 -0.25 -24.45 -0.40
N LYS A 3 -0.27 -23.96 -1.66
CA LYS A 3 0.72 -23.02 -2.20
C LYS A 3 0.63 -21.71 -1.42
N LYS A 4 1.64 -21.41 -0.59
CA LYS A 4 1.75 -20.16 0.19
C LYS A 4 1.60 -18.97 -0.75
N SER A 5 0.58 -18.14 -0.53
CA SER A 5 0.31 -16.95 -1.35
C SER A 5 1.48 -15.96 -1.22
N SER A 6 2.17 -15.69 -2.32
CA SER A 6 3.32 -14.76 -2.37
C SER A 6 2.90 -13.29 -2.48
N VAL A 7 1.63 -12.98 -2.24
CA VAL A 7 1.00 -11.67 -2.45
C VAL A 7 1.70 -10.50 -1.75
N ASN A 8 2.52 -10.78 -0.73
CA ASN A 8 3.33 -9.78 0.00
C ASN A 8 4.83 -9.82 -0.31
N LYS A 9 5.30 -10.65 -1.26
CA LYS A 9 6.71 -10.58 -1.70
C LYS A 9 6.94 -9.26 -2.44
N ALA A 10 8.11 -8.66 -2.23
CA ALA A 10 8.52 -7.42 -2.88
C ALA A 10 8.45 -7.48 -4.42
N GLY A 11 8.49 -8.68 -5.01
CA GLY A 11 8.32 -8.93 -6.45
C GLY A 11 6.88 -8.81 -6.97
N ASN A 12 5.87 -8.69 -6.11
CA ASN A 12 4.47 -8.55 -6.53
C ASN A 12 4.05 -7.11 -6.85
N TYR A 13 4.95 -6.13 -6.71
CA TYR A 13 4.68 -4.74 -7.03
C TYR A 13 5.49 -4.31 -8.24
N THR A 14 4.84 -3.79 -9.29
CA THR A 14 5.58 -3.34 -10.49
C THR A 14 6.41 -2.09 -10.23
N LYS A 15 6.02 -1.30 -9.21
CA LYS A 15 6.69 -0.07 -8.77
C LYS A 15 6.87 -0.04 -7.25
N PRO A 16 7.85 -0.76 -6.68
CA PRO A 16 8.01 -0.89 -5.23
C PRO A 16 8.38 0.44 -4.55
N THR A 17 9.19 1.27 -5.20
CA THR A 17 9.58 2.60 -4.71
C THR A 17 8.39 3.55 -4.60
N LEU A 18 7.53 3.59 -5.62
CA LEU A 18 6.28 4.35 -5.61
C LEU A 18 5.36 3.92 -4.47
N ARG A 19 5.22 2.61 -4.26
CA ARG A 19 4.40 2.08 -3.16
C ARG A 19 4.94 2.50 -1.80
N LYS A 20 6.26 2.41 -1.58
CA LYS A 20 6.91 2.83 -0.33
C LYS A 20 6.69 4.33 -0.08
N ARG A 21 6.83 5.17 -1.11
CA ARG A 21 6.58 6.63 -1.02
C ARG A 21 5.12 6.92 -0.64
N LEU A 22 4.16 6.30 -1.32
CA LEU A 22 2.73 6.48 -1.03
C LEU A 22 2.36 5.97 0.38
N PHE A 23 2.94 4.85 0.81
CA PHE A 23 2.71 4.30 2.14
C PHE A 23 3.13 5.31 3.21
N GLN A 24 4.34 5.86 3.12
CA GLN A 24 4.82 6.86 4.10
C GLN A 24 3.98 8.15 4.05
N GLN A 25 3.64 8.62 2.86
CA GLN A 25 2.77 9.79 2.69
C GLN A 25 1.39 9.59 3.31
N ILE A 26 0.76 8.43 3.13
CA ILE A 26 -0.58 8.14 3.69
C ILE A 26 -0.51 7.88 5.19
N LYS A 27 0.54 7.21 5.66
CA LYS A 27 0.78 6.97 7.09
C LYS A 27 0.91 8.29 7.83
N ALA A 28 1.70 9.24 7.31
CA ALA A 28 1.92 10.55 7.91
C ALA A 28 0.68 11.46 7.92
N ARG A 29 -0.34 11.18 7.10
CA ARG A 29 -1.58 11.98 7.08
C ARG A 29 -2.50 11.61 8.25
N ARG A 30 -2.99 12.61 8.98
CA ARG A 30 -4.10 12.47 9.95
C ARG A 30 -5.44 12.39 9.17
N THR A 31 -5.72 11.22 8.62
CA THR A 31 -6.85 10.95 7.73
C THR A 31 -7.43 9.57 8.00
N MET A 32 -8.61 9.26 7.45
CA MET A 32 -9.25 7.95 7.55
C MET A 32 -9.53 7.51 9.00
N GLY A 33 -9.80 8.48 9.87
CA GLY A 33 -10.14 8.27 11.28
C GLY A 33 -8.98 7.81 12.16
N THR A 34 -7.73 7.91 11.70
CA THR A 34 -6.55 7.66 12.53
C THR A 34 -5.57 8.83 12.51
N ALA A 35 -4.82 8.99 13.59
CA ALA A 35 -3.80 10.03 13.71
C ALA A 35 -2.71 9.89 12.64
N ALA A 36 -1.94 10.96 12.45
CA ALA A 36 -0.69 10.90 11.70
C ALA A 36 0.23 9.83 12.31
N GLY A 37 0.90 9.04 11.48
CA GLY A 37 1.76 7.95 11.93
C GLY A 37 1.02 6.62 12.16
N GLN A 38 -0.29 6.62 12.36
CA GLN A 38 -1.08 5.41 12.62
C GLN A 38 -1.52 4.73 11.33
N TRP A 39 -1.51 3.39 11.32
CA TRP A 39 -1.91 2.59 10.16
C TRP A 39 -3.29 1.94 10.37
N SER A 40 -4.15 1.98 9.36
CA SER A 40 -5.51 1.44 9.43
C SER A 40 -5.93 0.77 8.12
N ALA A 41 -6.97 -0.07 8.16
CA ALA A 41 -7.50 -0.74 6.97
C ALA A 41 -7.95 0.25 5.89
N ARG A 42 -8.58 1.37 6.27
CA ARG A 42 -8.99 2.44 5.33
C ARG A 42 -7.79 3.11 4.66
N LYS A 43 -6.70 3.35 5.39
CA LYS A 43 -5.44 3.85 4.80
C LYS A 43 -4.82 2.83 3.84
N ALA A 44 -4.93 1.53 4.11
CA ALA A 44 -4.47 0.48 3.20
C ALA A 44 -5.28 0.44 1.89
N GLN A 45 -6.61 0.59 1.99
CA GLN A 45 -7.49 0.71 0.81
C GLN A 45 -7.15 1.96 -0.01
N LEU A 46 -6.95 3.10 0.64
CA LEU A 46 -6.51 4.34 -0.02
C LEU A 46 -5.16 4.14 -0.72
N LEU A 47 -4.20 3.49 -0.07
CA LEU A 47 -2.90 3.18 -0.65
C LEU A 47 -3.05 2.30 -1.90
N ALA A 48 -3.89 1.27 -1.88
CA ALA A 48 -4.12 0.42 -3.05
C ALA A 48 -4.75 1.20 -4.22
N LYS A 49 -5.78 2.01 -3.94
CA LYS A 49 -6.42 2.87 -4.95
C LYS A 49 -5.45 3.87 -5.56
N THR A 50 -4.72 4.61 -4.72
CA THR A 50 -3.73 5.61 -5.17
C THR A 50 -2.56 4.98 -5.89
N TYR A 51 -2.12 3.80 -5.46
CA TYR A 51 -1.05 3.07 -6.12
C TYR A 51 -1.46 2.67 -7.55
N LYS A 52 -2.65 2.09 -7.72
CA LYS A 52 -3.22 1.79 -9.05
C LYS A 52 -3.38 3.04 -9.90
N ALA A 53 -3.94 4.11 -9.34
CA ALA A 53 -4.13 5.39 -10.05
C ALA A 53 -2.82 6.03 -10.52
N LYS A 54 -1.72 5.85 -9.78
CA LYS A 54 -0.37 6.31 -10.18
C LYS A 54 0.37 5.31 -11.09
N GLY A 55 -0.34 4.36 -11.69
CA GLY A 55 0.21 3.36 -12.59
C GLY A 55 1.08 2.30 -11.90
N GLY A 56 0.83 2.05 -10.61
CA GLY A 56 1.38 0.93 -9.86
C GLY A 56 0.54 -0.32 -10.06
N GLY A 57 1.17 -1.42 -10.45
CA GLY A 57 0.52 -2.69 -10.73
C GLY A 57 0.92 -3.77 -9.73
N TYR A 58 0.18 -4.87 -9.76
CA TYR A 58 0.43 -6.06 -8.96
C TYR A 58 0.79 -7.22 -9.89
N ARG A 59 1.73 -8.08 -9.47
CA ARG A 59 2.10 -9.33 -10.15
C ARG A 59 1.64 -10.54 -9.35
#